data_AF-A0A1I1QCB1-F1
#
_entry.id   AF-A0A1I1QCB1-F1
#
_cell.length_a   1.000
_cell.length_b   1.000
_cell.length_c   1.000
_cell.angle_alpha   90.00
_cell.angle_beta   90.00
_cell.angle_gamma   90.00
#
_symmetry.space_group_name_H-M   'P 1'
#
loop_
_entity.id
_entity.type
_entity.pdbx_description
1 polymer ?
#
loop_
_entity_poly.entity_id
_entity_poly.type
_entity_poly.pdbx_seq_one_letter_code
_entity_poly.pdbx_strand_id
1 'polypeptide(L)'
;MKTKVYFYFSLFLGVLTISCSKDNDTEDDTTVTTENPITISATTTKGTAEGSSETGANADDLIANSTFSSIVKITFNGTSAAVENAVTGVTVAISGADVTITSTVAEVAYEVTGTTTNGMLKIYSDKKYKLTLNGVSIKNNDGPAINIQSGKRAFIVLSGTNTLEDGATYATSTEDQKGTFFSEGQLIFSGSGTLNIVGNNKHGIVSDDYVRVQSGTINITKAASDGIHTNEGIYIDGGTLNITASSDGIEAEEGHIIINAGTITITVADDGIVASYDTDDTIDPYVVINGGTITITTTGEGGEGIESKSKLTINDGTIYIKAVDDAINAGDAIYINGGNIVAYSTTNDGIDSNGTLTVTGGRVFAIGAKSPEEGFDCDNNTFKITGGLLVGVGGATSSPTATVSSQASAILAGGNAGTIYSVLDSDNAEVMTFKSPVSFTTLLLSGSKFSSGKTYKLVTTSSVSSSSDFNGLYLSGTFSNSTVSSSFTLTSMVTKIGGSTGPGGR
;
A
#
# COMPACT_ATOMS: atom_id res chain seq x y z
N MET A 1 2.95 -10.93 107.20
CA MET A 1 3.95 -10.38 106.26
C MET A 1 4.73 -11.53 105.67
N LYS A 2 4.53 -11.81 104.39
CA LYS A 2 5.09 -12.97 103.68
C LYS A 2 6.38 -12.56 102.99
N THR A 3 7.50 -13.17 103.37
CA THR A 3 8.72 -13.18 102.58
C THR A 3 9.35 -14.55 102.74
N LYS A 4 9.29 -15.39 101.69
CA LYS A 4 10.04 -16.63 101.59
C LYS A 4 10.72 -16.70 100.23
N VAL A 5 12.02 -16.92 100.32
CA VAL A 5 13.00 -17.17 99.25
C VAL A 5 12.76 -18.55 98.66
N TYR A 6 12.91 -18.70 97.33
CA TYR A 6 13.17 -19.99 96.69
C TYR A 6 14.24 -19.86 95.59
N PHE A 7 15.15 -20.83 95.63
CA PHE A 7 16.26 -21.14 94.74
C PHE A 7 15.82 -21.31 93.28
N TYR A 8 16.63 -20.83 92.33
CA TYR A 8 16.59 -21.29 90.94
C TYR A 8 17.88 -22.06 90.61
N PHE A 9 17.71 -23.30 90.15
CA PHE A 9 18.73 -24.17 89.58
C PHE A 9 18.17 -24.70 88.26
N SER A 10 18.74 -24.32 87.13
CA SER A 10 18.53 -24.94 85.80
C SER A 10 19.56 -24.35 84.84
N LEU A 11 20.68 -25.03 84.63
CA LEU A 11 20.94 -26.00 83.55
C LEU A 11 21.07 -25.32 82.18
N PHE A 12 22.32 -25.17 81.76
CA PHE A 12 22.75 -24.74 80.44
C PHE A 12 22.35 -25.83 79.42
N LEU A 13 21.44 -25.52 78.50
CA LEU A 13 21.10 -26.39 77.37
C LEU A 13 21.49 -25.66 76.07
N GLY A 14 22.65 -26.04 75.52
CA GLY A 14 23.06 -25.64 74.19
C GLY A 14 22.23 -26.42 73.16
N VAL A 15 21.43 -25.70 72.36
CA VAL A 15 20.75 -26.25 71.20
C VAL A 15 21.48 -25.71 69.96
N LEU A 16 22.10 -26.62 69.23
CA LEU A 16 22.63 -26.39 67.89
C LEU A 16 21.49 -25.98 66.97
N THR A 17 21.56 -24.76 66.41
CA THR A 17 20.72 -24.37 65.29
C THR A 17 21.25 -25.06 64.03
N ILE A 18 20.57 -26.12 63.60
CA ILE A 18 20.69 -26.63 62.24
C ILE A 18 20.06 -25.56 61.33
N SER A 19 20.92 -24.83 60.63
CA SER A 19 20.53 -23.97 59.52
C SER A 19 20.10 -24.86 58.37
N CYS A 20 18.79 -25.12 58.24
CA CYS A 20 18.23 -25.50 56.95
C CYS A 20 18.39 -24.28 56.03
N SER A 21 19.33 -24.37 55.08
CA SER A 21 19.26 -23.56 53.87
C SER A 21 17.90 -23.84 53.24
N LYS A 22 17.01 -22.84 53.25
CA LYS A 22 16.02 -22.77 52.19
C LYS A 22 16.84 -22.70 50.91
N ASP A 23 16.67 -23.70 50.05
CA ASP A 23 16.95 -23.53 48.64
C ASP A 23 16.17 -22.28 48.22
N ASN A 24 16.91 -21.19 48.05
CA ASN A 24 16.49 -20.14 47.16
C ASN A 24 16.50 -20.83 45.79
N ASP A 25 15.33 -21.31 45.36
CA ASP A 25 15.03 -21.34 43.93
C ASP A 25 15.16 -19.88 43.45
N THR A 26 16.39 -19.54 43.08
CA THR A 26 16.69 -18.39 42.24
C THR A 26 15.77 -18.49 41.03
N GLU A 27 14.95 -17.46 40.82
CA GLU A 27 14.25 -17.23 39.56
C GLU A 27 15.21 -17.52 38.42
N ASP A 28 14.97 -18.63 37.71
CA ASP A 28 15.83 -19.09 36.64
C ASP A 28 15.82 -18.03 35.55
N ASP A 29 16.99 -17.47 35.29
CA ASP A 29 17.22 -16.40 34.35
C ASP A 29 16.81 -16.89 32.95
N THR A 30 15.65 -16.42 32.50
CA THR A 30 14.89 -16.81 31.29
C THR A 30 15.57 -16.46 29.97
N THR A 31 16.90 -16.38 29.95
CA THR A 31 17.70 -16.01 28.79
C THR A 31 18.04 -17.25 27.95
N VAL A 32 17.69 -17.24 26.67
CA VAL A 32 18.15 -18.23 25.68
C VAL A 32 19.59 -17.91 25.32
N THR A 33 20.53 -18.65 25.93
CA THR A 33 21.95 -18.59 25.58
C THR A 33 22.20 -19.53 24.40
N THR A 34 22.89 -19.02 23.36
CA THR A 34 23.26 -19.81 22.18
C THR A 34 24.76 -19.72 21.95
N GLU A 35 25.43 -20.84 21.66
CA GLU A 35 26.87 -20.85 21.33
C GLU A 35 27.16 -20.03 20.06
N ASN A 36 26.22 -20.03 19.11
CA ASN A 36 26.28 -19.25 17.88
C ASN A 36 25.06 -18.32 17.80
N PRO A 37 25.18 -17.14 17.15
CA PRO A 37 24.03 -16.27 16.90
C PRO A 37 22.91 -16.98 16.14
N ILE A 38 21.67 -16.75 16.57
CA ILE A 38 20.47 -17.20 15.86
C ILE A 38 20.37 -16.40 14.57
N THR A 39 20.22 -17.09 13.44
CA THR A 39 20.08 -16.47 12.12
C THR A 39 18.61 -16.28 11.79
N ILE A 40 18.22 -15.05 11.46
CA ILE A 40 16.88 -14.73 10.97
C ILE A 40 16.77 -15.19 9.52
N SER A 41 15.71 -15.93 9.23
CA SER A 41 15.40 -16.35 7.87
C SER A 41 13.90 -16.30 7.68
N ALA A 42 13.40 -15.19 7.13
CA ALA A 42 11.98 -14.96 6.84
C ALA A 42 11.50 -15.83 5.66
N THR A 43 11.54 -17.15 5.82
CA THR A 43 11.15 -18.13 4.81
C THR A 43 9.64 -18.26 4.73
N THR A 44 9.12 -18.35 3.51
CA THR A 44 7.69 -18.50 3.25
C THR A 44 7.45 -19.74 2.39
N THR A 45 6.24 -20.27 2.48
CA THR A 45 5.68 -21.23 1.53
C THR A 45 4.58 -20.55 0.72
N LYS A 46 4.30 -21.03 -0.49
CA LYS A 46 3.17 -20.55 -1.30
C LYS A 46 2.16 -21.69 -1.50
N GLY A 47 0.89 -21.37 -1.29
CA GLY A 47 -0.25 -22.17 -1.72
C GLY A 47 -0.58 -21.90 -3.20
N THR A 48 -1.74 -22.37 -3.64
CA THR A 48 -2.28 -22.03 -4.97
C THR A 48 -2.83 -20.61 -4.90
N ALA A 49 -2.41 -19.74 -5.81
CA ALA A 49 -2.91 -18.36 -5.87
C ALA A 49 -4.42 -18.32 -6.15
N GLU A 50 -5.11 -17.37 -5.52
CA GLU A 50 -6.55 -17.11 -5.66
C GLU A 50 -6.81 -15.63 -5.97
N GLY A 51 -8.02 -15.27 -6.37
CA GLY A 51 -8.33 -13.92 -6.85
C GLY A 51 -7.92 -13.68 -8.31
N SER A 52 -7.88 -12.42 -8.71
CA SER A 52 -7.55 -12.04 -10.10
C SER A 52 -6.04 -12.04 -10.35
N SER A 53 -5.66 -12.32 -11.58
CA SER A 53 -4.27 -12.18 -12.09
C SER A 53 -4.23 -11.39 -13.40
N GLU A 54 -5.30 -10.63 -13.67
CA GLU A 54 -5.37 -9.83 -14.86
C GLU A 54 -4.34 -8.71 -14.85
N THR A 55 -3.95 -8.30 -16.05
CA THR A 55 -2.91 -7.28 -16.27
C THR A 55 -3.45 -6.07 -17.02
N GLY A 56 -4.72 -6.08 -17.40
CA GLY A 56 -5.30 -5.03 -18.26
C GLY A 56 -4.62 -4.95 -19.62
N ALA A 57 -4.02 -6.04 -20.10
CA ALA A 57 -3.29 -6.03 -21.37
C ALA A 57 -4.22 -5.71 -22.55
N ASN A 58 -3.91 -4.63 -23.27
CA ASN A 58 -4.62 -4.24 -24.47
C ASN A 58 -3.61 -3.93 -25.58
N ALA A 59 -3.67 -4.68 -26.69
CA ALA A 59 -2.74 -4.51 -27.80
C ALA A 59 -2.87 -3.14 -28.49
N ASP A 60 -4.04 -2.50 -28.42
CA ASP A 60 -4.26 -1.17 -28.98
C ASP A 60 -3.63 -0.05 -28.16
N ASP A 61 -3.24 -0.33 -26.90
CA ASP A 61 -2.53 0.60 -26.02
C ASP A 61 -1.02 0.60 -26.25
N LEU A 62 -0.51 -0.31 -27.08
CA LEU A 62 0.90 -0.34 -27.44
C LEU A 62 1.13 0.69 -28.54
N ILE A 63 1.88 1.74 -28.23
CA ILE A 63 2.22 2.79 -29.22
C ILE A 63 2.90 2.21 -30.46
N ALA A 64 3.67 1.13 -30.30
CA ALA A 64 4.34 0.40 -31.38
C ALA A 64 3.36 -0.26 -32.38
N ASN A 65 2.11 -0.50 -31.97
CA ASN A 65 1.05 -1.01 -32.83
C ASN A 65 0.29 0.11 -33.57
N SER A 66 0.78 1.35 -33.47
CA SER A 66 0.21 2.52 -34.13
C SER A 66 1.26 3.19 -35.02
N THR A 67 0.82 3.74 -36.15
CA THR A 67 1.66 4.55 -37.04
C THR A 67 1.23 6.01 -36.95
N PHE A 68 2.22 6.92 -36.90
CA PHE A 68 2.01 8.36 -36.92
C PHE A 68 2.92 8.99 -37.98
N SER A 69 2.41 9.04 -39.21
CA SER A 69 3.16 9.43 -40.42
C SER A 69 3.26 10.94 -40.62
N SER A 70 2.35 11.71 -40.02
CA SER A 70 2.33 13.17 -40.07
C SER A 70 2.63 13.77 -38.70
N ILE A 71 3.44 14.82 -38.64
CA ILE A 71 3.80 15.50 -37.40
C ILE A 71 3.42 16.98 -37.52
N VAL A 72 2.73 17.53 -36.52
CA VAL A 72 2.50 18.97 -36.35
C VAL A 72 3.31 19.44 -35.14
N LYS A 73 4.13 20.48 -35.33
CA LYS A 73 4.98 21.03 -34.28
C LYS A 73 4.42 22.33 -33.75
N ILE A 74 4.28 22.41 -32.43
CA ILE A 74 3.79 23.58 -31.69
C ILE A 74 4.84 24.03 -30.67
N THR A 75 5.11 25.33 -30.64
CA THR A 75 6.06 25.92 -29.69
C THR A 75 5.42 27.09 -28.96
N PHE A 76 5.34 27.00 -27.63
CA PHE A 76 4.93 28.10 -26.76
C PHE A 76 6.08 29.07 -26.51
N ASN A 77 5.82 30.37 -26.64
CA ASN A 77 6.80 31.46 -26.52
C ASN A 77 6.23 32.60 -25.67
N GLY A 78 6.20 32.40 -24.35
CA GLY A 78 5.68 33.36 -23.39
C GLY A 78 4.16 33.52 -23.55
N THR A 79 3.71 34.70 -23.99
CA THR A 79 2.28 35.02 -24.18
C THR A 79 1.77 34.69 -25.59
N SER A 80 2.53 33.92 -26.37
CA SER A 80 2.20 33.53 -27.73
C SER A 80 2.53 32.06 -27.99
N ALA A 81 1.97 31.48 -29.05
CA ALA A 81 2.36 30.18 -29.57
C ALA A 81 2.57 30.24 -31.09
N ALA A 82 3.34 29.29 -31.63
CA ALA A 82 3.58 29.15 -33.06
C ALA A 82 3.38 27.70 -33.52
N VAL A 83 2.88 27.53 -34.74
CA VAL A 83 2.83 26.25 -35.45
C VAL A 83 3.85 26.29 -36.58
N GLU A 84 4.79 25.35 -36.62
CA GLU A 84 5.91 25.38 -37.57
C GLU A 84 5.52 24.86 -38.95
N ASN A 85 4.51 23.99 -39.03
CA ASN A 85 4.13 23.30 -40.24
C ASN A 85 2.63 22.96 -40.27
N ALA A 86 2.09 22.86 -41.48
CA ALA A 86 0.70 22.45 -41.70
C ALA A 86 0.63 20.97 -42.08
N VAL A 87 -0.45 20.31 -41.66
CA VAL A 87 -0.83 18.95 -42.10
C VAL A 87 -2.25 19.01 -42.63
N THR A 88 -2.49 18.49 -43.83
CA THR A 88 -3.83 18.49 -44.44
C THR A 88 -4.82 17.72 -43.57
N GLY A 89 -5.96 18.33 -43.26
CA GLY A 89 -6.99 17.74 -42.38
C GLY A 89 -6.80 18.05 -40.89
N VAL A 90 -5.75 18.81 -40.54
CA VAL A 90 -5.52 19.36 -39.20
C VAL A 90 -5.58 20.88 -39.26
N THR A 91 -6.39 21.48 -38.39
CA THR A 91 -6.45 22.92 -38.18
C THR A 91 -5.85 23.26 -36.81
N VAL A 92 -4.97 24.26 -36.76
CA VAL A 92 -4.42 24.81 -35.51
C VAL A 92 -4.82 26.27 -35.42
N ALA A 93 -5.72 26.59 -34.49
CA ALA A 93 -6.13 27.96 -34.18
C ALA A 93 -5.32 28.45 -32.97
N ILE A 94 -4.78 29.67 -33.06
CA ILE A 94 -3.98 30.29 -32.00
C ILE A 94 -4.57 31.66 -31.65
N SER A 95 -4.89 31.86 -30.37
CA SER A 95 -5.28 33.15 -29.81
C SER A 95 -4.37 33.47 -28.63
N GLY A 96 -3.38 34.36 -28.82
CA GLY A 96 -2.32 34.53 -27.83
C GLY A 96 -1.53 33.23 -27.65
N ALA A 97 -1.50 32.70 -26.43
CA ALA A 97 -0.93 31.39 -26.12
C ALA A 97 -2.00 30.29 -25.99
N ASP A 98 -3.26 30.53 -26.35
CA ASP A 98 -4.25 29.46 -26.41
C ASP A 98 -4.18 28.78 -27.78
N VAL A 99 -3.84 27.49 -27.76
CA VAL A 99 -3.73 26.64 -28.95
C VAL A 99 -4.89 25.66 -28.98
N THR A 100 -5.69 25.70 -30.03
CA THR A 100 -6.76 24.72 -30.28
C THR A 100 -6.47 23.94 -31.55
N ILE A 101 -6.40 22.63 -31.42
CA ILE A 101 -6.16 21.68 -32.52
C ILE A 101 -7.46 20.97 -32.85
N THR A 102 -7.79 20.89 -34.14
CA THR A 102 -8.91 20.07 -34.65
C THR A 102 -8.39 19.16 -35.76
N SER A 103 -8.51 17.85 -35.58
CA SER A 103 -8.09 16.85 -36.59
C SER A 103 -9.22 15.89 -36.97
N THR A 104 -9.33 15.63 -38.26
CA THR A 104 -10.26 14.64 -38.85
C THR A 104 -9.54 13.44 -39.47
N VAL A 105 -8.20 13.49 -39.49
CA VAL A 105 -7.35 12.52 -40.19
C VAL A 105 -6.57 11.65 -39.21
N ALA A 106 -6.24 10.43 -39.66
CA ALA A 106 -5.50 9.46 -38.85
C ALA A 106 -3.98 9.69 -38.92
N GLU A 107 -3.24 8.97 -38.07
CA GLU A 107 -1.78 8.93 -38.07
C GLU A 107 -1.08 10.28 -37.83
N VAL A 108 -1.72 11.15 -37.03
CA VAL A 108 -1.16 12.45 -36.65
C VAL A 108 -0.44 12.35 -35.31
N ALA A 109 0.76 12.93 -35.26
CA ALA A 109 1.49 13.25 -34.06
C ALA A 109 1.55 14.76 -33.85
N TYR A 110 1.48 15.17 -32.58
CA TYR A 110 1.73 16.53 -32.13
C TYR A 110 3.00 16.53 -31.31
N GLU A 111 3.94 17.43 -31.62
CA GLU A 111 5.14 17.65 -30.82
C GLU A 111 5.06 19.06 -30.22
N VAL A 112 5.05 19.13 -28.89
CA VAL A 112 4.81 20.38 -28.17
C VAL A 112 6.03 20.73 -27.32
N THR A 113 6.51 21.96 -27.47
CA THR A 113 7.69 22.49 -26.76
C THR A 113 7.46 23.92 -26.25
N GLY A 114 8.42 24.44 -25.49
CA GLY A 114 8.44 25.85 -25.08
C GLY A 114 7.63 26.12 -23.81
N THR A 115 7.43 27.40 -23.50
CA THR A 115 6.84 27.82 -22.21
C THR A 115 5.78 28.90 -22.38
N THR A 116 4.67 28.79 -21.65
CA THR A 116 3.70 29.87 -21.45
C THR A 116 3.28 30.01 -19.99
N THR A 117 2.99 31.24 -19.56
CA THR A 117 2.49 31.56 -18.21
C THR A 117 0.97 31.82 -18.18
N ASN A 118 0.34 31.85 -19.35
CA ASN A 118 -1.11 31.99 -19.50
C ASN A 118 -1.51 31.50 -20.89
N GLY A 119 -1.69 30.20 -21.03
CA GLY A 119 -2.15 29.58 -22.26
C GLY A 119 -2.64 28.15 -22.02
N MET A 120 -3.26 27.60 -23.04
CA MET A 120 -3.88 26.26 -23.04
C MET A 120 -3.49 25.48 -24.28
N LEU A 121 -3.38 24.17 -24.16
CA LEU A 121 -3.45 23.26 -25.31
C LEU A 121 -4.78 22.50 -25.30
N LYS A 122 -5.64 22.76 -26.28
CA LYS A 122 -6.90 22.06 -26.50
C LYS A 122 -6.84 21.20 -27.75
N ILE A 123 -7.38 19.99 -27.70
CA ILE A 123 -7.37 19.05 -28.84
C ILE A 123 -8.75 18.42 -29.04
N TYR A 124 -9.26 18.53 -30.27
CA TYR A 124 -10.35 17.73 -30.82
C TYR A 124 -9.79 16.80 -31.89
N SER A 125 -10.18 15.53 -31.86
CA SER A 125 -9.74 14.55 -32.85
C SER A 125 -10.79 13.47 -33.09
N ASP A 126 -11.02 13.13 -34.35
CA ASP A 126 -11.86 11.99 -34.74
C ASP A 126 -11.12 10.64 -34.67
N LYS A 127 -9.79 10.68 -34.49
CA LYS A 127 -8.87 9.53 -34.57
C LYS A 127 -7.93 9.51 -33.38
N LYS A 128 -7.37 8.33 -33.07
CA LYS A 128 -6.24 8.21 -32.12
C LYS A 128 -5.03 8.99 -32.63
N TYR A 129 -4.25 9.53 -31.71
CA TYR A 129 -3.10 10.38 -32.04
C TYR A 129 -1.98 10.23 -31.02
N LYS A 130 -0.79 10.71 -31.38
CA LYS A 130 0.35 10.83 -30.47
C LYS A 130 0.53 12.29 -30.06
N LEU A 131 0.69 12.55 -28.77
CA LEU A 131 1.08 13.84 -28.22
C LEU A 131 2.42 13.68 -27.50
N THR A 132 3.48 14.21 -28.07
CA THR A 132 4.79 14.27 -27.43
C THR A 132 4.91 15.58 -26.65
N LEU A 133 5.03 15.49 -25.33
CA LEU A 133 5.41 16.60 -24.47
C LEU A 133 6.94 16.62 -24.38
N ASN A 134 7.58 17.60 -25.02
CA ASN A 134 9.03 17.64 -25.19
C ASN A 134 9.63 18.90 -24.56
N GLY A 135 9.75 18.89 -23.24
CA GLY A 135 10.24 20.04 -22.49
C GLY A 135 9.27 21.21 -22.47
N VAL A 136 7.96 20.95 -22.49
CA VAL A 136 6.91 22.00 -22.51
C VAL A 136 6.50 22.40 -21.10
N SER A 137 6.30 23.70 -20.87
CA SER A 137 5.71 24.24 -19.64
C SER A 137 4.48 25.08 -19.96
N ILE A 138 3.30 24.66 -19.51
CA ILE A 138 2.02 25.33 -19.77
C ILE A 138 1.38 25.66 -18.43
N LYS A 139 1.18 26.96 -18.17
CA LYS A 139 0.28 27.45 -17.14
C LYS A 139 -0.95 28.08 -17.77
N ASN A 140 -2.13 27.62 -17.38
CA ASN A 140 -3.39 28.28 -17.65
C ASN A 140 -3.90 28.92 -16.34
N ASN A 141 -4.33 30.17 -16.35
CA ASN A 141 -4.80 30.84 -15.12
C ASN A 141 -6.30 30.69 -14.87
N ASP A 142 -7.08 30.30 -15.88
CA ASP A 142 -8.53 30.21 -15.84
C ASP A 142 -9.08 28.95 -16.53
N GLY A 143 -8.29 27.87 -16.57
CA GLY A 143 -8.71 26.59 -17.13
C GLY A 143 -7.65 25.50 -16.99
N PRO A 144 -7.88 24.31 -17.59
CA PRO A 144 -6.87 23.26 -17.71
C PRO A 144 -5.66 23.72 -18.52
N ALA A 145 -4.48 23.19 -18.19
CA ALA A 145 -3.28 23.38 -19.02
C ALA A 145 -3.39 22.60 -20.34
N ILE A 146 -3.90 21.37 -20.27
CA ILE A 146 -4.25 20.54 -21.42
C ILE A 146 -5.71 20.08 -21.29
N ASN A 147 -6.52 20.38 -22.30
CA ASN A 147 -7.93 19.96 -22.36
C ASN A 147 -8.19 19.15 -23.65
N ILE A 148 -8.27 17.83 -23.54
CA ILE A 148 -8.56 16.94 -24.67
C ILE A 148 -10.07 16.67 -24.72
N GLN A 149 -10.70 17.20 -25.77
CA GLN A 149 -12.12 17.08 -26.06
C GLN A 149 -12.36 16.00 -27.12
N SER A 150 -11.72 14.86 -26.94
CA SER A 150 -11.71 13.73 -27.87
C SER A 150 -11.83 12.42 -27.10
N GLY A 151 -12.94 11.70 -27.29
CA GLY A 151 -13.12 10.32 -26.82
C GLY A 151 -12.31 9.32 -27.66
N LYS A 152 -11.04 9.62 -27.94
CA LYS A 152 -10.12 8.78 -28.72
C LYS A 152 -8.80 8.66 -27.97
N ARG A 153 -8.20 7.47 -28.06
CA ARG A 153 -6.90 7.17 -27.47
C ARG A 153 -5.83 8.20 -27.82
N ALA A 154 -5.30 8.85 -26.79
CA ALA A 154 -4.17 9.75 -26.87
C ALA A 154 -2.92 9.07 -26.30
N PHE A 155 -1.93 8.83 -27.16
CA PHE A 155 -0.62 8.36 -26.72
C PHE A 155 0.23 9.54 -26.28
N ILE A 156 0.45 9.68 -24.98
CA ILE A 156 1.23 10.74 -24.36
C ILE A 156 2.68 10.28 -24.22
N VAL A 157 3.60 10.89 -24.98
CA VAL A 157 5.02 10.57 -24.92
C VAL A 157 5.75 11.66 -24.17
N LEU A 158 6.31 11.31 -23.00
CA LEU A 158 7.07 12.22 -22.16
C LEU A 158 8.54 12.24 -22.60
N SER A 159 9.01 13.41 -23.01
CA SER A 159 10.41 13.71 -23.33
C SER A 159 10.85 14.97 -22.58
N GLY A 160 12.09 14.99 -22.08
CA GLY A 160 12.59 16.07 -21.24
C GLY A 160 11.76 16.27 -19.96
N THR A 161 11.78 17.48 -19.42
CA THR A 161 10.99 17.85 -18.23
C THR A 161 9.83 18.75 -18.64
N ASN A 162 8.61 18.29 -18.39
CA ASN A 162 7.37 18.98 -18.72
C ASN A 162 6.68 19.46 -17.45
N THR A 163 6.00 20.59 -17.50
CA THR A 163 5.27 21.16 -16.36
C THR A 163 3.89 21.65 -16.81
N LEU A 164 2.85 21.24 -16.10
CA LEU A 164 1.48 21.68 -16.34
C LEU A 164 0.90 22.27 -15.04
N GLU A 165 0.29 23.44 -15.14
CA GLU A 165 -0.40 24.11 -14.03
C GLU A 165 -1.70 24.73 -14.53
N ASP A 166 -2.80 24.51 -13.81
CA ASP A 166 -4.12 25.07 -14.11
C ASP A 166 -4.49 26.24 -13.19
N GLY A 167 -5.60 26.90 -13.54
CA GLY A 167 -6.17 27.97 -12.73
C GLY A 167 -6.79 27.44 -11.45
N ALA A 168 -6.90 28.26 -10.40
CA ALA A 168 -7.68 27.88 -9.22
C ALA A 168 -9.20 27.84 -9.50
N THR A 169 -9.64 28.59 -10.52
CA THR A 169 -11.02 28.65 -11.00
C THR A 169 -11.02 28.54 -12.51
N TYR A 170 -11.97 27.81 -13.08
CA TYR A 170 -12.09 27.68 -14.53
C TYR A 170 -13.13 28.64 -15.10
N ALA A 171 -12.84 29.15 -16.30
CA ALA A 171 -13.80 29.89 -17.11
C ALA A 171 -15.00 29.00 -17.46
N THR A 172 -16.19 29.57 -17.51
CA THR A 172 -17.41 28.80 -17.85
C THR A 172 -17.30 28.18 -19.23
N SER A 173 -17.61 26.89 -19.32
CA SER A 173 -17.60 26.10 -20.55
C SER A 173 -18.81 25.17 -20.60
N THR A 174 -19.19 24.75 -21.82
CA THR A 174 -20.13 23.62 -22.04
C THR A 174 -19.39 22.28 -22.16
N GLU A 175 -18.07 22.33 -22.17
CA GLU A 175 -17.17 21.19 -22.24
C GLU A 175 -16.61 20.87 -20.87
N ASP A 176 -16.20 19.62 -20.70
CA ASP A 176 -15.62 19.19 -19.44
C ASP A 176 -14.22 19.78 -19.22
N GLN A 177 -14.00 20.18 -17.98
CA GLN A 177 -12.77 20.77 -17.49
C GLN A 177 -12.58 20.27 -16.05
N LYS A 178 -12.22 18.98 -15.92
CA LYS A 178 -12.20 18.30 -14.62
C LYS A 178 -10.82 18.28 -13.94
N GLY A 179 -9.75 18.73 -14.59
CA GLY A 179 -8.42 18.79 -13.98
C GLY A 179 -7.35 19.43 -14.89
N THR A 180 -6.12 19.53 -14.39
CA THR A 180 -5.01 20.20 -15.09
C THR A 180 -4.70 19.59 -16.45
N PHE A 181 -4.73 18.26 -16.52
CA PHE A 181 -4.65 17.50 -17.75
C PHE A 181 -5.91 16.63 -17.85
N PHE A 182 -6.90 17.12 -18.57
CA PHE A 182 -8.17 16.43 -18.78
C PHE A 182 -8.26 15.79 -20.18
N SER A 183 -8.96 14.65 -20.26
CA SER A 183 -9.33 13.98 -21.50
C SER A 183 -10.68 13.28 -21.44
N GLU A 184 -11.54 13.53 -22.42
CA GLU A 184 -12.77 12.75 -22.66
C GLU A 184 -12.50 11.28 -23.02
N GLY A 185 -11.26 10.95 -23.40
CA GLY A 185 -10.87 9.61 -23.83
C GLY A 185 -9.59 9.12 -23.16
N GLN A 186 -9.11 7.97 -23.60
CA GLN A 186 -7.97 7.27 -22.98
C GLN A 186 -6.67 8.08 -23.02
N LEU A 187 -5.95 8.13 -21.89
CA LEU A 187 -4.61 8.69 -21.78
C LEU A 187 -3.57 7.59 -21.56
N ILE A 188 -2.59 7.47 -22.47
CA ILE A 188 -1.56 6.42 -22.39
C ILE A 188 -0.17 7.02 -22.33
N PHE A 189 0.42 7.04 -21.15
CA PHE A 189 1.72 7.62 -20.87
C PHE A 189 2.86 6.65 -21.14
N SER A 190 3.88 7.14 -21.84
CA SER A 190 5.12 6.43 -22.13
C SER A 190 6.29 7.42 -22.27
N GLY A 191 7.48 6.90 -22.55
CA GLY A 191 8.71 7.69 -22.67
C GLY A 191 9.51 7.73 -21.37
N SER A 192 10.65 8.42 -21.41
CA SER A 192 11.59 8.51 -20.29
C SER A 192 11.62 9.88 -19.62
N GLY A 193 10.80 10.82 -20.10
CA GLY A 193 10.72 12.17 -19.55
C GLY A 193 9.94 12.25 -18.24
N THR A 194 9.93 13.46 -17.69
CA THR A 194 9.21 13.83 -16.47
C THR A 194 8.03 14.72 -16.82
N LEU A 195 6.90 14.51 -16.16
CA LEU A 195 5.73 15.38 -16.16
C LEU A 195 5.46 15.85 -14.73
N ASN A 196 5.58 17.15 -14.48
CA ASN A 196 5.21 17.77 -13.22
C ASN A 196 3.83 18.42 -13.35
N ILE A 197 2.95 18.19 -12.39
CA ILE A 197 1.58 18.72 -12.38
C ILE A 197 1.32 19.47 -11.07
N VAL A 198 0.63 20.59 -11.22
CA VAL A 198 0.00 21.37 -10.14
C VAL A 198 -1.48 21.54 -10.50
N GLY A 199 -2.35 20.82 -9.79
CA GLY A 199 -3.80 20.93 -9.82
C GLY A 199 -4.32 21.87 -8.74
N ASN A 200 -4.74 23.06 -9.16
CA ASN A 200 -5.26 24.11 -8.31
C ASN A 200 -6.79 24.12 -8.24
N ASN A 201 -7.50 23.68 -9.29
CA ASN A 201 -8.96 23.68 -9.30
C ASN A 201 -9.57 22.42 -8.71
N LYS A 202 -9.19 21.26 -9.25
CA LYS A 202 -9.72 19.94 -8.87
C LYS A 202 -8.62 18.87 -8.96
N HIS A 203 -8.71 17.93 -9.89
CA HIS A 203 -7.77 16.81 -10.02
C HIS A 203 -6.51 17.19 -10.81
N GLY A 204 -5.46 16.37 -10.70
CA GLY A 204 -4.23 16.51 -11.50
C GLY A 204 -4.40 15.99 -12.94
N ILE A 205 -4.53 14.67 -13.10
CA ILE A 205 -4.74 13.99 -14.39
C ILE A 205 -6.13 13.35 -14.36
N VAL A 206 -6.90 13.56 -15.43
CA VAL A 206 -8.27 13.06 -15.52
C VAL A 206 -8.53 12.44 -16.89
N SER A 207 -9.20 11.29 -16.88
CA SER A 207 -9.81 10.70 -18.07
C SER A 207 -11.22 10.23 -17.77
N ASP A 208 -12.18 10.57 -18.62
CA ASP A 208 -13.52 9.98 -18.51
C ASP A 208 -13.54 8.50 -18.92
N ASP A 209 -12.49 8.02 -19.59
CA ASP A 209 -12.25 6.59 -19.85
C ASP A 209 -11.22 6.06 -18.84
N TYR A 210 -9.97 5.84 -19.28
CA TYR A 210 -8.89 5.30 -18.45
C TYR A 210 -7.55 5.98 -18.65
N VAL A 211 -6.71 5.88 -17.62
CA VAL A 211 -5.30 6.28 -17.63
C VAL A 211 -4.42 5.04 -17.59
N ARG A 212 -3.44 4.97 -18.48
CA ARG A 212 -2.42 3.92 -18.50
C ARG A 212 -1.03 4.50 -18.43
N VAL A 213 -0.20 4.07 -17.48
CA VAL A 213 1.19 4.47 -17.36
C VAL A 213 2.10 3.29 -17.68
N GLN A 214 2.70 3.33 -18.87
CA GLN A 214 3.67 2.32 -19.31
C GLN A 214 5.08 2.63 -18.79
N SER A 215 5.47 3.89 -18.84
CA SER A 215 6.77 4.38 -18.39
C SER A 215 6.77 5.89 -18.20
N GLY A 216 7.87 6.43 -17.69
CA GLY A 216 8.07 7.86 -17.45
C GLY A 216 8.04 8.21 -15.97
N THR A 217 8.26 9.47 -15.65
CA THR A 217 8.11 10.00 -14.29
C THR A 217 6.95 10.99 -14.25
N ILE A 218 5.95 10.74 -13.41
CA ILE A 218 4.80 11.63 -13.20
C ILE A 218 4.86 12.13 -11.75
N ASN A 219 4.98 13.44 -11.58
CA ASN A 219 5.03 14.11 -10.29
C ASN A 219 3.81 15.02 -10.16
N ILE A 220 2.79 14.58 -9.44
CA ILE A 220 1.67 15.44 -9.06
C ILE A 220 2.03 16.03 -7.71
N THR A 221 2.55 17.25 -7.72
CA THR A 221 3.06 17.90 -6.50
C THR A 221 1.95 18.48 -5.64
N LYS A 222 0.78 18.66 -6.24
CA LYS A 222 -0.46 19.10 -5.61
C LYS A 222 -1.61 18.79 -6.56
N ALA A 223 -2.72 18.30 -6.00
CA ALA A 223 -4.06 18.39 -6.58
C ALA A 223 -5.02 18.86 -5.47
N ALA A 224 -6.04 19.65 -5.85
CA ALA A 224 -7.02 20.19 -4.91
C ALA A 224 -8.11 19.16 -4.56
N SER A 225 -8.31 18.17 -5.44
CA SER A 225 -9.00 16.91 -5.19
C SER A 225 -7.94 15.81 -5.38
N ASP A 226 -8.13 14.94 -6.37
CA ASP A 226 -7.37 13.70 -6.48
C ASP A 226 -6.17 13.86 -7.42
N GLY A 227 -5.17 13.02 -7.22
CA GLY A 227 -4.00 12.99 -8.10
C GLY A 227 -4.38 12.57 -9.52
N ILE A 228 -4.80 11.31 -9.66
CA ILE A 228 -5.28 10.72 -10.91
C ILE A 228 -6.71 10.23 -10.68
N HIS A 229 -7.63 10.71 -11.49
CA HIS A 229 -9.05 10.35 -11.41
C HIS A 229 -9.53 9.82 -12.76
N THR A 230 -10.25 8.70 -12.77
CA THR A 230 -10.86 8.15 -13.97
C THR A 230 -12.20 7.51 -13.68
N ASN A 231 -13.06 7.37 -14.69
CA ASN A 231 -14.28 6.59 -14.51
C ASN A 231 -14.00 5.09 -14.70
N GLU A 232 -13.43 4.66 -15.83
CA GLU A 232 -13.39 3.23 -16.19
C GLU A 232 -12.19 2.46 -15.61
N GLY A 233 -11.02 3.09 -15.47
CA GLY A 233 -9.90 2.40 -14.83
C GLY A 233 -8.52 3.03 -14.94
N ILE A 234 -7.60 2.45 -14.19
CA ILE A 234 -6.21 2.89 -14.10
C ILE A 234 -5.27 1.70 -14.21
N TYR A 235 -4.30 1.80 -15.11
CA TYR A 235 -3.34 0.74 -15.38
C TYR A 235 -1.91 1.25 -15.21
N ILE A 236 -1.14 0.67 -14.29
CA ILE A 236 0.26 1.06 -14.07
C ILE A 236 1.16 -0.12 -14.44
N ASP A 237 1.71 -0.09 -15.65
CA ASP A 237 2.65 -1.12 -16.12
C ASP A 237 4.09 -0.85 -15.69
N GLY A 238 4.38 0.37 -15.23
CA GLY A 238 5.71 0.80 -14.83
C GLY A 238 5.79 2.30 -14.57
N GLY A 239 7.01 2.84 -14.68
CA GLY A 239 7.28 4.26 -14.40
C GLY A 239 7.44 4.58 -12.91
N THR A 240 7.59 5.88 -12.64
CA THR A 240 7.68 6.45 -11.30
C THR A 240 6.56 7.46 -11.11
N LEU A 241 5.70 7.26 -10.12
CA LEU A 241 4.60 8.14 -9.78
C LEU A 241 4.83 8.69 -8.37
N ASN A 242 4.90 10.01 -8.24
CA ASN A 242 4.92 10.72 -6.96
C ASN A 242 3.69 11.61 -6.88
N ILE A 243 2.78 11.33 -5.95
CA ILE A 243 1.47 11.97 -5.89
C ILE A 243 1.26 12.61 -4.53
N THR A 244 0.85 13.87 -4.55
CA THR A 244 0.34 14.62 -3.41
C THR A 244 -0.97 15.27 -3.80
N ALA A 245 -2.02 14.98 -3.04
CA ALA A 245 -3.39 15.38 -3.33
C ALA A 245 -4.13 15.72 -2.03
N SER A 246 -5.20 16.51 -2.12
CA SER A 246 -6.01 16.91 -0.97
C SER A 246 -7.26 16.04 -0.76
N SER A 247 -7.55 15.16 -1.72
CA SER A 247 -8.44 14.00 -1.59
C SER A 247 -7.59 12.75 -1.89
N ASP A 248 -7.97 11.95 -2.89
CA ASP A 248 -7.40 10.65 -3.17
C ASP A 248 -6.11 10.71 -4.01
N GLY A 249 -5.27 9.70 -3.89
CA GLY A 249 -4.08 9.60 -4.72
C GLY A 249 -4.45 9.19 -6.14
N ILE A 250 -5.10 8.03 -6.23
CA ILE A 250 -5.47 7.36 -7.47
C ILE A 250 -6.88 6.81 -7.29
N GLU A 251 -7.84 7.32 -8.06
CA GLU A 251 -9.23 6.89 -8.01
C GLU A 251 -9.74 6.41 -9.38
N ALA A 252 -10.37 5.24 -9.38
CA ALA A 252 -11.25 4.80 -10.44
C ALA A 252 -12.70 4.76 -9.91
N GLU A 253 -13.50 5.79 -10.23
CA GLU A 253 -14.82 6.05 -9.64
C GLU A 253 -15.88 5.03 -10.10
N GLU A 254 -15.72 4.38 -11.26
CA GLU A 254 -16.71 3.46 -11.83
C GLU A 254 -16.01 2.25 -12.47
N GLY A 255 -14.87 1.86 -11.89
CA GLY A 255 -13.87 1.12 -12.62
C GLY A 255 -12.92 0.30 -11.75
N HIS A 256 -11.78 -0.03 -12.33
CA HIS A 256 -10.81 -0.90 -11.69
C HIS A 256 -9.39 -0.39 -11.83
N ILE A 257 -8.54 -0.81 -10.88
CA ILE A 257 -7.15 -0.40 -10.83
C ILE A 257 -6.26 -1.63 -10.92
N ILE A 258 -5.36 -1.66 -11.90
CA ILE A 258 -4.39 -2.73 -12.09
C ILE A 258 -2.96 -2.18 -12.07
N ILE A 259 -2.16 -2.65 -11.11
CA ILE A 259 -0.76 -2.27 -10.93
C ILE A 259 0.12 -3.47 -11.26
N ASN A 260 0.76 -3.45 -12.42
CA ASN A 260 1.66 -4.52 -12.84
C ASN A 260 3.08 -4.32 -12.32
N ALA A 261 3.55 -3.07 -12.28
CA ALA A 261 4.87 -2.70 -11.76
C ALA A 261 4.95 -1.19 -11.47
N GLY A 262 6.16 -0.66 -11.28
CA GLY A 262 6.43 0.76 -11.07
C GLY A 262 6.91 1.10 -9.66
N THR A 263 7.30 2.36 -9.49
CA THR A 263 7.58 2.96 -8.17
C THR A 263 6.52 4.01 -7.89
N ILE A 264 5.66 3.76 -6.90
CA ILE A 264 4.50 4.60 -6.60
C ILE A 264 4.64 5.12 -5.17
N THR A 265 4.68 6.44 -5.01
CA THR A 265 4.72 7.13 -3.71
C THR A 265 3.55 8.10 -3.62
N ILE A 266 2.68 7.92 -2.62
CA ILE A 266 1.45 8.69 -2.45
C ILE A 266 1.43 9.30 -1.04
N THR A 267 1.13 10.59 -0.95
CA THR A 267 0.87 11.28 0.32
C THR A 267 -0.38 12.14 0.17
N VAL A 268 -1.45 11.77 0.87
CA VAL A 268 -2.80 12.29 0.61
C VAL A 268 -3.59 12.52 1.88
N ALA A 269 -4.70 13.24 1.77
CA ALA A 269 -5.60 13.43 2.90
C ALA A 269 -6.58 12.28 3.03
N ASP A 270 -7.14 11.82 1.92
CA ASP A 270 -8.13 10.74 1.89
C ASP A 270 -7.46 9.43 1.47
N ASP A 271 -7.97 8.70 0.48
CA ASP A 271 -7.49 7.37 0.16
C ASP A 271 -6.24 7.39 -0.71
N GLY A 272 -5.32 6.47 -0.45
CA GLY A 272 -4.14 6.30 -1.30
C GLY A 272 -4.52 5.85 -2.71
N ILE A 273 -5.21 4.73 -2.79
CA ILE A 273 -5.67 4.08 -4.02
C ILE A 273 -7.08 3.55 -3.78
N VAL A 274 -8.06 3.98 -4.56
CA VAL A 274 -9.46 3.56 -4.39
C VAL A 274 -10.09 3.18 -5.71
N ALA A 275 -10.71 1.99 -5.75
CA ALA A 275 -11.64 1.60 -6.80
C ALA A 275 -13.06 1.60 -6.21
N SER A 276 -13.89 2.52 -6.67
CA SER A 276 -15.21 2.84 -6.12
C SER A 276 -16.33 2.71 -7.18
N TYR A 277 -17.55 2.98 -6.71
CA TYR A 277 -18.73 3.32 -7.50
C TYR A 277 -19.47 4.40 -6.71
N ASP A 278 -20.08 5.36 -7.39
CA ASP A 278 -20.95 6.34 -6.73
C ASP A 278 -22.30 5.69 -6.38
N THR A 279 -23.25 5.72 -7.32
CA THR A 279 -24.62 5.23 -7.09
C THR A 279 -25.01 4.01 -7.92
N ASP A 280 -24.15 3.59 -8.85
CA ASP A 280 -24.37 2.40 -9.68
C ASP A 280 -23.73 1.16 -9.04
N ASP A 281 -24.51 0.46 -8.21
CA ASP A 281 -24.13 -0.80 -7.56
C ASP A 281 -24.05 -2.00 -8.51
N THR A 282 -24.24 -1.80 -9.83
CA THR A 282 -24.01 -2.84 -10.84
C THR A 282 -22.55 -2.92 -11.30
N ILE A 283 -21.75 -1.93 -10.95
CA ILE A 283 -20.31 -1.88 -11.19
C ILE A 283 -19.60 -2.77 -10.15
N ASP A 284 -18.66 -3.59 -10.61
CA ASP A 284 -17.78 -4.41 -9.76
C ASP A 284 -16.38 -3.77 -9.74
N PRO A 285 -16.10 -2.81 -8.84
CA PRO A 285 -14.82 -2.14 -8.78
C PRO A 285 -13.81 -2.98 -8.00
N TYR A 286 -12.64 -3.18 -8.59
CA TYR A 286 -11.62 -4.05 -8.01
C TYR A 286 -10.22 -3.47 -8.17
N VAL A 287 -9.34 -3.93 -7.28
CA VAL A 287 -7.91 -3.60 -7.31
C VAL A 287 -7.08 -4.87 -7.49
N VAL A 288 -6.19 -4.89 -8.47
CA VAL A 288 -5.20 -5.97 -8.68
C VAL A 288 -3.79 -5.40 -8.66
N ILE A 289 -2.94 -5.92 -7.78
CA ILE A 289 -1.53 -5.57 -7.67
C ILE A 289 -0.70 -6.80 -8.02
N ASN A 290 -0.13 -6.81 -9.22
CA ASN A 290 0.77 -7.87 -9.68
C ASN A 290 2.24 -7.65 -9.27
N GLY A 291 2.60 -6.42 -8.89
CA GLY A 291 3.94 -6.09 -8.46
C GLY A 291 4.16 -4.60 -8.25
N GLY A 292 5.43 -4.20 -8.19
CA GLY A 292 5.85 -2.81 -7.99
C GLY A 292 6.36 -2.52 -6.58
N THR A 293 6.83 -1.29 -6.38
CA THR A 293 7.18 -0.72 -5.06
C THR A 293 6.19 0.38 -4.76
N ILE A 294 5.38 0.20 -3.72
CA ILE A 294 4.25 1.08 -3.37
C ILE A 294 4.47 1.59 -1.95
N THR A 295 4.41 2.91 -1.79
CA THR A 295 4.49 3.58 -0.50
C THR A 295 3.35 4.59 -0.38
N ILE A 296 2.46 4.39 0.59
CA ILE A 296 1.28 5.22 0.80
C ILE A 296 1.30 5.80 2.20
N THR A 297 0.96 7.08 2.32
CA THR A 297 0.70 7.74 3.59
C THR A 297 -0.56 8.57 3.47
N THR A 298 -1.60 8.24 4.24
CA THR A 298 -2.78 9.10 4.38
C THR A 298 -2.66 9.96 5.64
N THR A 299 -3.37 11.07 5.68
CA THR A 299 -3.21 12.08 6.74
C THR A 299 -4.51 12.68 7.28
N GLY A 300 -5.62 12.52 6.55
CA GLY A 300 -6.96 12.93 6.96
C GLY A 300 -7.70 11.82 7.70
N GLU A 301 -8.76 12.21 8.41
CA GLU A 301 -9.69 11.28 9.06
C GLU A 301 -10.43 10.46 8.00
N GLY A 302 -10.55 9.15 8.19
CA GLY A 302 -11.17 8.25 7.21
C GLY A 302 -10.24 7.76 6.10
N GLY A 303 -9.10 8.42 5.87
CA GLY A 303 -8.26 8.08 4.72
C GLY A 303 -7.59 6.70 4.83
N GLU A 304 -7.94 5.81 3.92
CA GLU A 304 -7.47 4.44 3.81
C GLU A 304 -6.26 4.31 2.88
N GLY A 305 -5.46 3.26 3.07
CA GLY A 305 -4.30 3.03 2.23
C GLY A 305 -4.65 2.59 0.81
N ILE A 306 -5.31 1.44 0.71
CA ILE A 306 -5.82 0.88 -0.54
C ILE A 306 -7.23 0.35 -0.26
N GLU A 307 -8.21 0.90 -0.96
CA GLU A 307 -9.60 0.49 -0.88
C GLU A 307 -10.09 -0.14 -2.20
N SER A 308 -10.89 -1.18 -2.07
CA SER A 308 -11.75 -1.65 -3.15
C SER A 308 -13.16 -1.87 -2.63
N LYS A 309 -14.17 -1.23 -3.23
CA LYS A 309 -15.57 -1.49 -2.84
C LYS A 309 -16.04 -2.92 -3.15
N SER A 310 -15.30 -3.71 -3.96
CA SER A 310 -15.50 -5.16 -4.09
C SER A 310 -14.24 -5.97 -3.71
N LYS A 311 -13.43 -6.39 -4.69
CA LYS A 311 -12.33 -7.36 -4.46
C LYS A 311 -10.97 -6.72 -4.63
N LEU A 312 -10.07 -7.09 -3.73
CA LEU A 312 -8.67 -6.69 -3.77
C LEU A 312 -7.77 -7.93 -3.88
N THR A 313 -6.89 -7.96 -4.88
CA THR A 313 -5.89 -9.04 -5.05
C THR A 313 -4.46 -8.50 -5.10
N ILE A 314 -3.59 -9.01 -4.24
CA ILE A 314 -2.15 -8.72 -4.23
C ILE A 314 -1.38 -10.00 -4.58
N ASN A 315 -0.86 -10.06 -5.80
CA ASN A 315 -0.08 -11.19 -6.31
C ASN A 315 1.41 -11.10 -5.96
N ASP A 316 1.98 -9.89 -5.95
CA ASP A 316 3.36 -9.63 -5.52
C ASP A 316 3.58 -8.13 -5.25
N GLY A 317 4.78 -7.75 -4.81
CA GLY A 317 5.19 -6.35 -4.65
C GLY A 317 5.97 -6.07 -3.36
N THR A 318 6.49 -4.84 -3.25
CA THR A 318 7.02 -4.30 -1.99
C THR A 318 6.11 -3.14 -1.58
N ILE A 319 5.27 -3.36 -0.58
CA ILE A 319 4.15 -2.47 -0.27
C ILE A 319 4.27 -2.03 1.19
N TYR A 320 4.42 -0.72 1.40
CA TYR A 320 4.35 -0.12 2.73
C TYR A 320 3.24 0.91 2.76
N ILE A 321 2.34 0.77 3.72
CA ILE A 321 1.21 1.66 3.90
C ILE A 321 1.21 2.12 5.34
N LYS A 322 1.07 3.43 5.52
CA LYS A 322 0.71 4.04 6.79
C LYS A 322 -0.56 4.85 6.60
N ALA A 323 -1.70 4.26 6.95
CA ALA A 323 -3.00 4.90 6.83
C ALA A 323 -3.47 5.45 8.18
N VAL A 324 -4.32 6.48 8.12
CA VAL A 324 -5.06 6.94 9.30
C VAL A 324 -6.06 5.86 9.67
N ASP A 325 -6.97 5.57 8.74
CA ASP A 325 -7.95 4.49 8.81
C ASP A 325 -7.33 3.16 8.33
N ASP A 326 -8.09 2.25 7.72
CA ASP A 326 -7.59 0.95 7.28
C ASP A 326 -6.41 1.07 6.32
N ALA A 327 -5.38 0.25 6.53
CA ALA A 327 -4.27 0.24 5.58
C ALA A 327 -4.59 -0.52 4.28
N ILE A 328 -5.41 -1.57 4.34
CA ILE A 328 -5.93 -2.27 3.16
C ILE A 328 -7.37 -2.69 3.47
N ASN A 329 -8.33 -2.18 2.70
CA ASN A 329 -9.75 -2.50 2.85
C ASN A 329 -10.32 -3.14 1.57
N ALA A 330 -11.24 -4.10 1.72
CA ALA A 330 -12.12 -4.49 0.62
C ALA A 330 -13.53 -4.90 1.05
N GLY A 331 -14.52 -4.52 0.26
CA GLY A 331 -15.95 -4.79 0.50
C GLY A 331 -16.35 -6.28 0.45
N ASP A 332 -15.72 -7.09 -0.40
CA ASP A 332 -16.11 -8.50 -0.61
C ASP A 332 -15.03 -9.51 -0.26
N ALA A 333 -13.79 -9.28 -0.70
CA ALA A 333 -12.71 -10.23 -0.47
C ALA A 333 -11.32 -9.61 -0.68
N ILE A 334 -10.39 -10.05 0.15
CA ILE A 334 -8.96 -9.80 -0.01
C ILE A 334 -8.22 -11.10 -0.31
N TYR A 335 -7.41 -11.10 -1.36
CA TYR A 335 -6.49 -12.19 -1.72
C TYR A 335 -5.03 -11.72 -1.68
N ILE A 336 -4.19 -12.38 -0.90
CA ILE A 336 -2.74 -12.10 -0.83
C ILE A 336 -1.95 -13.36 -1.21
N ASN A 337 -1.33 -13.34 -2.39
CA ASN A 337 -0.58 -14.47 -2.94
C ASN A 337 0.95 -14.30 -2.85
N GLY A 338 1.44 -13.09 -2.54
CA GLY A 338 2.86 -12.78 -2.57
C GLY A 338 3.21 -11.41 -1.98
N GLY A 339 4.44 -10.95 -2.24
CA GLY A 339 4.94 -9.65 -1.80
C GLY A 339 5.58 -9.60 -0.41
N ASN A 340 6.23 -8.46 -0.13
CA ASN A 340 6.58 -8.01 1.21
C ASN A 340 5.66 -6.83 1.54
N ILE A 341 4.77 -7.00 2.51
CA ILE A 341 3.67 -6.09 2.80
C ILE A 341 3.75 -5.69 4.27
N VAL A 342 3.73 -4.39 4.53
CA VAL A 342 3.51 -3.83 5.86
C VAL A 342 2.33 -2.88 5.76
N ALA A 343 1.23 -3.26 6.39
CA ALA A 343 -0.04 -2.52 6.38
C ALA A 343 -0.25 -1.97 7.79
N TYR A 344 -0.03 -0.66 7.96
CA TYR A 344 -0.08 0.00 9.26
C TYR A 344 -1.20 1.04 9.30
N SER A 345 -2.27 0.72 10.04
CA SER A 345 -3.29 1.68 10.42
C SER A 345 -2.99 2.33 11.78
N THR A 346 -3.29 3.62 11.90
CA THR A 346 -3.10 4.35 13.16
C THR A 346 -4.37 4.42 14.02
N THR A 347 -5.55 4.27 13.43
CA THR A 347 -6.83 4.34 14.15
C THR A 347 -7.76 3.16 13.93
N ASN A 348 -7.52 2.33 12.91
CA ASN A 348 -8.35 1.20 12.52
C ASN A 348 -7.53 -0.08 12.22
N ASP A 349 -7.94 -0.91 11.28
CA ASP A 349 -7.38 -2.24 11.03
C ASP A 349 -6.16 -2.19 10.12
N GLY A 350 -5.23 -3.12 10.35
CA GLY A 350 -4.10 -3.31 9.44
C GLY A 350 -4.60 -3.75 8.05
N ILE A 351 -5.45 -4.77 8.03
CA ILE A 351 -6.09 -5.30 6.82
C ILE A 351 -7.51 -5.67 7.21
N ASP A 352 -8.50 -5.05 6.58
CA ASP A 352 -9.93 -5.31 6.78
C ASP A 352 -10.56 -5.87 5.50
N SER A 353 -11.34 -6.94 5.64
CA SER A 353 -12.22 -7.42 4.60
C SER A 353 -13.63 -7.59 5.15
N ASN A 354 -14.58 -6.87 4.58
CA ASN A 354 -16.00 -7.05 4.87
C ASN A 354 -16.55 -8.42 4.40
N GLY A 355 -15.73 -9.22 3.70
CA GLY A 355 -16.00 -10.62 3.38
C GLY A 355 -14.79 -11.52 3.63
N THR A 356 -14.34 -12.31 2.64
CA THR A 356 -13.31 -13.34 2.91
C THR A 356 -11.88 -12.80 2.81
N LEU A 357 -11.01 -13.23 3.73
CA LEU A 357 -9.58 -12.99 3.65
C LEU A 357 -8.83 -14.28 3.31
N THR A 358 -8.07 -14.29 2.22
CA THR A 358 -7.28 -15.45 1.79
C THR A 358 -5.81 -15.08 1.63
N VAL A 359 -4.93 -15.75 2.38
CA VAL A 359 -3.48 -15.58 2.28
C VAL A 359 -2.82 -16.88 1.84
N THR A 360 -2.33 -16.88 0.61
CA THR A 360 -1.67 -18.03 -0.02
C THR A 360 -0.16 -17.84 -0.10
N GLY A 361 0.39 -16.66 0.18
CA GLY A 361 1.82 -16.40 0.16
C GLY A 361 2.21 -15.03 0.70
N GLY A 362 3.46 -14.64 0.45
CA GLY A 362 3.99 -13.33 0.85
C GLY A 362 4.52 -13.27 2.29
N ARG A 363 5.08 -12.13 2.65
CA ARG A 363 5.45 -11.76 4.01
C ARG A 363 4.60 -10.55 4.40
N VAL A 364 3.68 -10.73 5.34
CA VAL A 364 2.67 -9.73 5.67
C VAL A 364 2.81 -9.38 7.14
N PHE A 365 3.03 -8.10 7.42
CA PHE A 365 2.95 -7.53 8.75
C PHE A 365 1.80 -6.53 8.79
N ALA A 366 0.68 -6.94 9.37
CA ALA A 366 -0.52 -6.14 9.50
C ALA A 366 -0.64 -5.59 10.91
N ILE A 367 -0.83 -4.28 11.03
CA ILE A 367 -0.69 -3.51 12.26
C ILE A 367 -1.93 -2.64 12.39
N GLY A 368 -2.88 -3.09 13.21
CA GLY A 368 -4.06 -2.30 13.58
C GLY A 368 -3.87 -1.55 14.89
N ALA A 369 -4.85 -0.71 15.21
CA ALA A 369 -4.91 -0.01 16.48
C ALA A 369 -5.26 -0.95 17.65
N LYS A 370 -5.26 -0.41 18.88
CA LYS A 370 -5.19 -1.21 20.11
C LYS A 370 -6.53 -1.74 20.63
N SER A 371 -7.66 -1.15 20.28
CA SER A 371 -8.98 -1.67 20.69
C SER A 371 -10.10 -0.86 20.03
N PRO A 372 -11.09 -1.51 19.41
CA PRO A 372 -11.22 -2.96 19.12
C PRO A 372 -10.36 -3.50 17.95
N GLU A 373 -9.62 -2.64 17.27
CA GLU A 373 -9.04 -2.91 15.94
C GLU A 373 -8.00 -4.04 15.87
N GLU A 374 -7.74 -4.54 14.68
CA GLU A 374 -7.12 -5.82 14.41
C GLU A 374 -5.94 -5.70 13.45
N GLY A 375 -4.99 -6.62 13.56
CA GLY A 375 -3.98 -6.76 12.51
C GLY A 375 -4.62 -7.27 11.22
N PHE A 376 -5.42 -8.33 11.32
CA PHE A 376 -6.19 -8.91 10.24
C PHE A 376 -7.62 -9.07 10.70
N ASP A 377 -8.53 -8.30 10.11
CA ASP A 377 -9.97 -8.47 10.22
C ASP A 377 -10.55 -9.02 8.92
N CYS A 378 -11.55 -9.88 9.07
CA CYS A 378 -12.42 -10.26 7.98
C CYS A 378 -13.87 -10.44 8.47
N ASP A 379 -14.28 -9.71 9.51
CA ASP A 379 -15.62 -9.75 10.10
C ASP A 379 -16.03 -11.17 10.61
N ASN A 380 -15.04 -12.02 10.94
CA ASN A 380 -15.17 -13.47 11.17
C ASN A 380 -15.78 -14.28 10.02
N ASN A 381 -15.71 -13.78 8.79
CA ASN A 381 -15.89 -14.59 7.61
C ASN A 381 -14.74 -15.62 7.47
N THR A 382 -14.66 -16.27 6.31
CA THR A 382 -13.60 -17.24 6.07
C THR A 382 -12.25 -16.55 5.95
N PHE A 383 -11.40 -16.73 6.96
CA PHE A 383 -9.98 -16.41 6.90
C PHE A 383 -9.15 -17.65 6.57
N LYS A 384 -8.70 -17.78 5.31
CA LYS A 384 -7.94 -18.93 4.82
C LYS A 384 -6.43 -18.64 4.78
N ILE A 385 -5.63 -19.51 5.38
CA ILE A 385 -4.16 -19.42 5.32
C ILE A 385 -3.56 -20.73 4.76
N THR A 386 -2.99 -20.65 3.56
CA THR A 386 -2.32 -21.79 2.90
C THR A 386 -0.85 -21.54 2.59
N GLY A 387 -0.33 -20.35 2.90
CA GLY A 387 1.06 -19.97 2.70
C GLY A 387 1.40 -18.65 3.40
N GLY A 388 2.65 -18.23 3.24
CA GLY A 388 3.16 -16.95 3.70
C GLY A 388 3.85 -16.95 5.07
N LEU A 389 4.28 -15.76 5.49
CA LEU A 389 4.69 -15.43 6.86
C LEU A 389 3.82 -14.24 7.28
N LEU A 390 2.97 -14.45 8.28
CA LEU A 390 2.00 -13.48 8.74
C LEU A 390 2.31 -13.10 10.18
N VAL A 391 2.36 -11.80 10.42
CA VAL A 391 2.39 -11.17 11.74
C VAL A 391 1.23 -10.18 11.77
N GLY A 392 0.27 -10.37 12.66
CA GLY A 392 -0.85 -9.47 12.89
C GLY A 392 -0.80 -8.95 14.31
N VAL A 393 -0.74 -7.63 14.49
CA VAL A 393 -0.78 -6.99 15.82
C VAL A 393 -1.96 -6.04 15.89
N GLY A 394 -2.66 -6.04 17.03
CA GLY A 394 -3.80 -5.14 17.26
C GLY A 394 -4.46 -5.36 18.62
N GLY A 395 -5.64 -4.78 18.76
CA GLY A 395 -6.64 -5.06 19.79
C GLY A 395 -7.19 -6.48 19.75
N ALA A 396 -7.61 -6.93 18.58
CA ALA A 396 -8.15 -8.25 18.33
C ALA A 396 -7.58 -8.86 17.02
N THR A 397 -8.24 -9.91 16.52
CA THR A 397 -7.96 -10.56 15.23
C THR A 397 -9.10 -11.52 14.88
N SER A 398 -9.50 -11.50 13.62
CA SER A 398 -10.33 -12.52 13.02
C SER A 398 -9.60 -13.87 13.06
N SER A 399 -10.30 -14.90 13.52
CA SER A 399 -9.69 -16.23 13.71
C SER A 399 -9.52 -16.95 12.38
N PRO A 400 -8.32 -17.47 12.05
CA PRO A 400 -8.15 -18.31 10.87
C PRO A 400 -9.13 -19.50 10.87
N THR A 401 -9.68 -19.82 9.71
CA THR A 401 -10.63 -20.91 9.54
C THR A 401 -9.87 -22.22 9.35
N ALA A 402 -9.86 -23.06 10.38
CA ALA A 402 -9.05 -24.27 10.44
C ALA A 402 -9.34 -25.31 9.34
N THR A 403 -10.58 -25.40 8.86
CA THR A 403 -11.01 -26.41 7.89
C THR A 403 -10.57 -26.13 6.45
N VAL A 404 -10.20 -24.88 6.14
CA VAL A 404 -9.72 -24.46 4.81
C VAL A 404 -8.25 -24.06 4.81
N SER A 405 -7.64 -23.93 5.97
CA SER A 405 -6.23 -23.57 6.14
C SER A 405 -5.34 -24.81 6.13
N SER A 406 -4.16 -24.69 5.51
CA SER A 406 -3.12 -25.73 5.50
C SER A 406 -1.85 -25.31 6.22
N GLN A 407 -1.77 -24.05 6.67
CA GLN A 407 -0.64 -23.51 7.42
C GLN A 407 -1.09 -23.18 8.85
N ALA A 408 -0.33 -23.67 9.83
CA ALA A 408 -0.70 -23.51 11.24
C ALA A 408 -0.56 -22.05 11.70
N SER A 409 -1.41 -21.65 12.65
CA SER A 409 -1.39 -20.32 13.26
C SER A 409 -1.47 -20.35 14.79
N ALA A 410 -0.94 -19.29 15.39
CA ALA A 410 -0.95 -19.04 16.83
C ALA A 410 -1.57 -17.67 17.12
N ILE A 411 -2.48 -17.61 18.09
CA ILE A 411 -3.00 -16.34 18.64
C ILE A 411 -2.48 -16.20 20.07
N LEU A 412 -1.68 -15.17 20.31
CA LEU A 412 -0.99 -14.88 21.57
C LEU A 412 -1.50 -13.56 22.17
N ALA A 413 -1.24 -13.35 23.46
CA ALA A 413 -1.60 -12.11 24.16
C ALA A 413 -0.42 -11.15 24.27
N GLY A 414 -0.68 -9.89 23.99
CA GLY A 414 0.08 -8.74 24.49
C GLY A 414 1.46 -8.53 23.85
N GLY A 415 1.83 -7.26 23.71
CA GLY A 415 3.19 -6.84 23.43
C GLY A 415 3.35 -5.33 23.47
N ASN A 416 4.60 -4.89 23.52
CA ASN A 416 4.98 -3.51 23.73
C ASN A 416 5.57 -2.90 22.45
N ALA A 417 5.25 -1.64 22.21
CA ALA A 417 5.85 -0.84 21.15
C ALA A 417 7.37 -0.84 21.25
N GLY A 418 8.04 -0.83 20.10
CA GLY A 418 9.50 -0.75 19.99
C GLY A 418 10.25 -2.03 20.37
N THR A 419 9.54 -3.09 20.80
CA THR A 419 10.16 -4.36 21.19
C THR A 419 10.39 -5.24 19.96
N ILE A 420 11.57 -5.87 19.87
CA ILE A 420 11.88 -6.87 18.86
C ILE A 420 11.47 -8.23 19.42
N TYR A 421 10.49 -8.84 18.78
CA TYR A 421 9.99 -10.17 19.07
C TYR A 421 10.56 -11.18 18.07
N SER A 422 10.88 -12.37 18.55
CA SER A 422 11.18 -13.51 17.70
C SER A 422 10.46 -14.74 18.22
N VAL A 423 10.04 -15.62 17.32
CA VAL A 423 9.59 -16.95 17.69
C VAL A 423 10.69 -17.95 17.40
N LEU A 424 11.02 -18.78 18.39
CA LEU A 424 12.00 -19.86 18.28
C LEU A 424 11.29 -21.21 18.40
N ASP A 425 11.79 -22.21 17.68
CA ASP A 425 11.38 -23.60 17.88
C ASP A 425 12.10 -24.26 19.08
N SER A 426 11.91 -25.58 19.25
CA SER A 426 12.53 -26.36 20.33
C SER A 426 14.06 -26.41 20.24
N ASP A 427 14.61 -26.25 19.04
CA ASP A 427 16.04 -26.32 18.76
C ASP A 427 16.69 -24.92 18.75
N ASN A 428 15.94 -23.89 19.17
CA ASN A 428 16.32 -22.47 19.12
C ASN A 428 16.53 -21.92 17.70
N ALA A 429 16.00 -22.57 16.67
CA ALA A 429 15.99 -22.00 15.33
C ALA A 429 14.88 -20.95 15.21
N GLU A 430 15.17 -19.88 14.47
CA GLU A 430 14.21 -18.80 14.25
C GLU A 430 13.04 -19.26 13.36
N VAL A 431 11.84 -18.86 13.73
CA VAL A 431 10.60 -19.06 12.97
C VAL A 431 10.22 -17.78 12.23
N MET A 432 10.16 -16.66 12.96
CA MET A 432 9.87 -15.32 12.44
C MET A 432 10.35 -14.27 13.45
N THR A 433 10.69 -13.08 12.95
CA THR A 433 11.20 -11.98 13.78
C THR A 433 10.64 -10.63 13.30
N PHE A 434 10.10 -9.84 14.24
CA PHE A 434 9.49 -8.54 13.93
C PHE A 434 9.68 -7.55 15.08
N LYS A 435 9.65 -6.26 14.75
CA LYS A 435 9.60 -5.15 15.70
C LYS A 435 8.29 -4.41 15.53
N SER A 436 7.44 -4.46 16.56
CA SER A 436 6.17 -3.76 16.51
C SER A 436 6.35 -2.25 16.76
N PRO A 437 5.80 -1.36 15.91
CA PRO A 437 5.80 0.08 16.18
C PRO A 437 4.78 0.47 17.25
N VAL A 438 3.79 -0.39 17.53
CA VAL A 438 2.70 -0.16 18.47
C VAL A 438 2.69 -1.19 19.60
N SER A 439 2.04 -0.85 20.72
CA SER A 439 1.70 -1.83 21.74
C SER A 439 0.38 -2.49 21.36
N PHE A 440 0.28 -3.80 21.50
CA PHE A 440 -0.87 -4.59 21.07
C PHE A 440 -1.38 -5.48 22.19
N THR A 441 -2.65 -5.87 22.15
CA THR A 441 -3.24 -6.85 23.08
C THR A 441 -3.34 -8.24 22.46
N THR A 442 -3.35 -8.31 21.13
CA THR A 442 -3.47 -9.55 20.37
C THR A 442 -2.35 -9.63 19.34
N LEU A 443 -1.80 -10.84 19.21
CA LEU A 443 -0.77 -11.18 18.22
C LEU A 443 -1.19 -12.45 17.46
N LEU A 444 -1.50 -12.31 16.18
CA LEU A 444 -1.69 -13.44 15.27
C LEU A 444 -0.38 -13.74 14.54
N LEU A 445 0.06 -15.00 14.59
CA LEU A 445 1.25 -15.46 13.87
C LEU A 445 0.89 -16.65 12.98
N SER A 446 1.41 -16.68 11.75
CA SER A 446 1.44 -17.88 10.92
C SER A 446 2.73 -17.92 10.10
N GLY A 447 3.31 -19.10 9.90
CA GLY A 447 4.53 -19.23 9.10
C GLY A 447 4.80 -20.66 8.67
N SER A 448 5.58 -20.81 7.60
CA SER A 448 5.97 -22.11 7.03
C SER A 448 6.71 -23.04 8.00
N LYS A 449 7.36 -22.49 9.02
CA LYS A 449 8.09 -23.21 10.07
C LYS A 449 7.21 -23.64 11.25
N PHE A 450 5.93 -23.25 11.27
CA PHE A 450 4.97 -23.76 12.23
C PHE A 450 4.47 -25.16 11.89
N SER A 451 4.26 -25.98 12.91
CA SER A 451 3.78 -27.34 12.79
C SER A 451 2.93 -27.71 14.00
N SER A 452 1.77 -28.30 13.74
CA SER A 452 0.90 -28.80 14.81
C SER A 452 1.61 -29.91 15.62
N GLY A 453 1.39 -29.92 16.93
CA GLY A 453 2.05 -30.79 17.90
C GLY A 453 3.43 -30.32 18.37
N LYS A 454 3.94 -29.19 17.89
CA LYS A 454 5.26 -28.64 18.28
C LYS A 454 5.15 -27.47 19.27
N THR A 455 6.19 -27.33 20.08
CA THR A 455 6.33 -26.26 21.08
C THR A 455 7.30 -25.19 20.57
N TYR A 456 6.96 -23.95 20.85
CA TYR A 456 7.67 -22.74 20.44
C TYR A 456 7.84 -21.79 21.62
N LYS A 457 8.77 -20.85 21.48
CA LYS A 457 9.04 -19.78 22.46
C LYS A 457 8.88 -18.44 21.78
N LEU A 458 8.09 -17.55 22.38
CA LEU A 458 8.15 -16.14 22.05
C LEU A 458 9.26 -15.52 22.90
N VAL A 459 10.24 -14.90 22.25
CA VAL A 459 11.37 -14.26 22.89
C VAL A 459 11.47 -12.80 22.50
N THR A 460 12.14 -12.00 23.32
CA THR A 460 12.53 -10.62 22.98
C THR A 460 14.05 -10.51 22.86
N THR A 461 14.51 -9.63 21.99
CA THR A 461 15.94 -9.32 21.85
C THR A 461 16.16 -7.82 21.84
N SER A 462 17.29 -7.36 22.35
CA SER A 462 17.64 -5.94 22.42
C SER A 462 18.04 -5.37 21.06
N SER A 463 18.58 -6.21 20.17
CA SER A 463 19.06 -5.80 18.85
C SER A 463 19.15 -6.97 17.88
N VAL A 464 19.19 -6.64 16.59
CA VAL A 464 19.54 -7.55 15.50
C VAL A 464 20.76 -6.96 14.80
N SER A 465 21.82 -7.77 14.66
CA SER A 465 23.03 -7.42 13.94
C SER A 465 22.89 -7.74 12.45
N SER A 466 23.51 -6.93 11.59
CA SER A 466 23.51 -7.12 10.12
C SER A 466 22.10 -7.32 9.54
N SER A 467 21.11 -6.62 10.10
CA SER A 467 19.71 -6.80 9.72
C SER A 467 19.40 -6.19 8.36
N SER A 468 18.53 -6.88 7.62
CA SER A 468 17.65 -6.25 6.65
C SER A 468 16.23 -6.40 7.18
N ASP A 469 15.55 -5.28 7.40
CA ASP A 469 14.13 -5.28 7.76
C ASP A 469 13.35 -4.42 6.77
N PHE A 470 12.05 -4.72 6.67
CA PHE A 470 11.08 -3.94 5.93
C PHE A 470 10.08 -3.40 6.95
N ASN A 471 10.28 -2.16 7.40
CA ASN A 471 9.45 -1.45 8.38
C ASN A 471 9.14 -2.28 9.64
N GLY A 472 10.17 -2.88 10.23
CA GLY A 472 10.04 -3.70 11.44
C GLY A 472 9.89 -5.19 11.18
N LEU A 473 9.56 -5.63 9.97
CA LEU A 473 9.60 -7.05 9.63
C LEU A 473 11.03 -7.46 9.23
N TYR A 474 11.72 -8.27 10.05
CA TYR A 474 13.10 -8.66 9.77
C TYR A 474 13.15 -9.77 8.71
N LEU A 475 13.89 -9.52 7.63
CA LEU A 475 14.08 -10.44 6.51
C LEU A 475 15.37 -11.25 6.65
N SER A 476 16.40 -10.66 7.26
CA SER A 476 17.67 -11.29 7.58
C SER A 476 18.35 -10.59 8.76
N GLY A 477 19.44 -11.19 9.25
CA GLY A 477 20.23 -10.69 10.37
C GLY A 477 20.51 -11.78 11.39
N THR A 478 21.16 -11.43 12.48
CA THR A 478 21.43 -12.35 13.59
C THR A 478 21.18 -11.71 14.95
N PHE A 479 20.81 -12.52 15.94
CA PHE A 479 20.69 -12.08 17.33
C PHE A 479 21.11 -13.19 18.31
N SER A 480 21.38 -12.80 19.55
CA SER A 480 21.80 -13.69 20.64
C SER A 480 21.22 -13.20 21.97
N ASN A 481 21.25 -14.04 23.00
CA ASN A 481 20.89 -13.69 24.37
C ASN A 481 19.46 -13.13 24.49
N SER A 482 18.51 -13.75 23.79
CA SER A 482 17.10 -13.34 23.83
C SER A 482 16.42 -13.79 25.12
N THR A 483 15.50 -13.00 25.64
CA THR A 483 14.74 -13.31 26.86
C THR A 483 13.42 -13.99 26.50
N VAL A 484 13.11 -15.13 27.12
CA VAL A 484 11.84 -15.84 26.93
C VAL A 484 10.70 -15.02 27.53
N SER A 485 9.76 -14.59 26.68
CA SER A 485 8.52 -13.94 27.10
C SER A 485 7.44 -14.96 27.43
N SER A 486 7.31 -16.00 26.61
CA SER A 486 6.36 -17.10 26.84
C SER A 486 6.76 -18.35 26.06
N SER A 487 6.16 -19.49 26.42
CA SER A 487 6.22 -20.73 25.66
C SER A 487 4.81 -21.18 25.30
N PHE A 488 4.62 -21.73 24.09
CA PHE A 488 3.32 -22.18 23.62
C PHE A 488 3.46 -23.42 22.74
N THR A 489 2.42 -24.26 22.70
CA THR A 489 2.37 -25.45 21.86
C THR A 489 1.22 -25.32 20.89
N LEU A 490 1.46 -25.57 19.60
CA LEU A 490 0.40 -25.59 18.60
C LEU A 490 -0.35 -26.92 18.71
N THR A 491 -1.59 -26.93 19.20
CA THR A 491 -2.36 -28.15 19.45
C THR A 491 -3.30 -28.52 18.30
N SER A 492 -3.50 -27.60 17.35
CA SER A 492 -4.34 -27.78 16.16
C SER A 492 -3.82 -26.91 15.01
N MET A 493 -4.57 -26.82 13.89
CA MET A 493 -4.26 -25.89 12.80
C MET A 493 -4.31 -24.42 13.25
N VAL A 494 -5.20 -24.10 14.20
CA VAL A 494 -5.39 -22.74 14.72
C VAL A 494 -5.40 -22.81 16.22
N THR A 495 -4.31 -22.38 16.84
CA THR A 495 -4.15 -22.48 18.30
C THR A 495 -4.26 -21.11 18.94
N LYS A 496 -5.30 -20.89 19.74
CA LYS A 496 -5.45 -19.70 20.58
C LYS A 496 -4.91 -19.97 21.98
N ILE A 497 -3.87 -19.24 22.37
CA ILE A 497 -3.24 -19.29 23.69
C ILE A 497 -3.59 -18.03 24.50
N GLY A 498 -3.77 -16.91 23.83
CA GLY A 498 -4.16 -15.64 24.42
C GLY A 498 -4.84 -14.72 23.41
N GLY A 499 -4.92 -13.43 23.72
CA GLY A 499 -5.49 -12.41 22.84
C GLY A 499 -7.02 -12.46 22.74
N SER A 500 -7.55 -11.45 22.07
CA SER A 500 -8.96 -11.30 21.75
C SER A 500 -9.22 -11.76 20.32
N THR A 501 -10.42 -12.28 20.09
CA THR A 501 -10.94 -12.64 18.77
C THR A 501 -12.38 -12.19 18.74
N GLY A 502 -12.82 -11.56 17.66
CA GLY A 502 -14.16 -11.03 17.49
C GLY A 502 -14.25 -10.37 16.12
N PRO A 503 -15.40 -9.83 15.72
CA PRO A 503 -15.36 -8.82 14.66
C PRO A 503 -14.68 -7.62 15.29
N GLY A 504 -13.74 -6.98 14.62
CA GLY A 504 -13.04 -5.80 15.10
C GLY A 504 -13.98 -4.62 15.37
N GLY A 505 -13.46 -3.41 15.30
CA GLY A 505 -14.31 -2.23 15.14
C GLY A 505 -15.10 -2.31 13.84
N ARG A 506 -16.07 -1.43 13.70
CA ARG A 506 -16.79 -1.22 12.44
C ARG A 506 -16.76 0.25 12.10
#